data_AF-A0A2A2UVE6-F1
#
_entry.id   AF-A0A2A2UVE6-F1
#
_cell.length_a   1.000
_cell.length_b   1.000
_cell.length_c   1.000
_cell.angle_alpha   90.00
_cell.angle_beta   90.00
_cell.angle_gamma   90.00
#
_symmetry.space_group_name_H-M   'P 1'
#
loop_
_entity.id
_entity.type
_entity.pdbx_description
1 polymer ?
#
loop_
_entity_poly.entity_id
_entity_poly.type
_entity_poly.pdbx_seq_one_letter_code
_entity_poly.pdbx_strand_id
1 'polypeptide(L)'
;MDIEHFLKERVKFANNFHEQGCKPFQEVMRLIEQEEAPYEPVYDESGDPQFIHEWLEARDGVGSIGLATLSMLSSALQLYMNAWLNRVEKQSSPFNRKQGKGWLNSLKKCMQDEGVDFTNCPADVEAIEQLVLARNRTQHAEDITSNGVSHMAKELARFPSPLFVDPEDPALRANWFGQPRVYAGKHQIITISQEIVDFCEWLFSEYERIYA
;
A
#
# COMPACT_ATOMS: atom_id res chain seq x y z
N MET A 1 10.20 -9.40 23.71
CA MET A 1 10.45 -9.10 22.29
C MET A 1 9.90 -7.72 22.03
N ASP A 2 10.75 -6.77 21.64
CA ASP A 2 10.34 -5.42 21.27
C ASP A 2 9.74 -5.45 19.85
N ILE A 3 8.41 -5.59 19.76
CA ILE A 3 7.71 -5.72 18.48
C ILE A 3 7.67 -4.38 17.72
N GLU A 4 7.83 -3.24 18.42
CA GLU A 4 7.84 -1.91 17.82
C GLU A 4 9.15 -1.67 17.06
N HIS A 5 10.28 -2.04 17.67
CA HIS A 5 11.57 -1.98 16.99
C HIS A 5 11.56 -2.77 15.67
N PHE A 6 11.05 -4.01 15.68
CA PHE A 6 10.98 -4.83 14.48
C PHE A 6 9.98 -4.30 13.44
N LEU A 7 8.90 -3.66 13.87
CA LEU A 7 7.99 -2.97 12.96
C LEU A 7 8.71 -1.82 12.25
N LYS A 8 9.37 -0.93 13.01
CA LYS A 8 10.09 0.23 12.47
C LYS A 8 11.17 -0.18 11.48
N GLU A 9 11.93 -1.24 11.76
CA GLU A 9 12.92 -1.77 10.82
C GLU A 9 12.28 -2.31 9.53
N ARG A 10 11.13 -2.99 9.63
CA ARG A 10 10.39 -3.48 8.45
C ARG A 10 9.82 -2.35 7.60
N VAL A 11 9.26 -1.32 8.23
CA VAL A 11 8.74 -0.13 7.54
C VAL A 11 9.88 0.63 6.86
N LYS A 12 11.00 0.84 7.56
CA LYS A 12 12.21 1.45 7.00
C LYS A 12 12.74 0.69 5.80
N PHE A 13 12.80 -0.64 5.89
CA PHE A 13 13.21 -1.49 4.76
C PHE A 13 12.25 -1.37 3.58
N ALA A 14 10.94 -1.36 3.81
CA ALA A 14 9.94 -1.19 2.74
C ALA A 14 10.08 0.16 2.03
N ASN A 15 10.28 1.24 2.78
CA ASN A 15 10.52 2.58 2.22
C ASN A 15 11.80 2.62 1.37
N ASN A 16 12.89 2.05 1.88
CA ASN A 16 14.14 1.98 1.12
C ASN A 16 13.99 1.10 -0.13
N PHE A 17 13.27 -0.02 -0.04
CA PHE A 17 13.00 -0.88 -1.19
C PHE A 17 12.25 -0.11 -2.29
N HIS A 18 11.20 0.65 -1.92
CA HIS A 18 10.46 1.47 -2.86
C HIS A 18 11.34 2.53 -3.51
N GLU A 19 12.05 3.30 -2.68
CA GLU A 19 12.86 4.42 -3.16
C GLU A 19 13.99 3.95 -4.08
N GLN A 20 14.75 2.92 -3.67
CA GLN A 20 15.88 2.43 -4.46
C GLN A 20 15.41 1.62 -5.68
N GLY A 21 14.33 0.86 -5.54
CA GLY A 21 13.77 0.05 -6.63
C GLY A 21 13.22 0.90 -7.76
N CYS A 22 12.57 2.04 -7.46
CA CYS A 22 11.96 2.88 -8.50
C CYS A 22 12.99 3.62 -9.36
N LYS A 23 14.18 3.93 -8.82
CA LYS A 23 15.20 4.76 -9.50
C LYS A 23 15.52 4.36 -10.95
N PRO A 24 15.88 3.10 -11.27
CA PRO A 24 16.21 2.74 -12.64
C PRO A 24 15.05 2.97 -13.61
N PHE A 25 13.81 2.68 -13.21
CA PHE A 25 12.64 2.88 -14.05
C PHE A 25 12.28 4.36 -14.21
N GLN A 26 12.37 5.13 -13.12
CA GLN A 26 12.17 6.58 -13.17
C GLN A 26 13.22 7.26 -14.06
N GLU A 27 14.45 6.76 -14.08
CA GLU A 27 15.49 7.28 -14.97
C GLU A 27 15.18 6.98 -16.44
N VAL A 28 14.70 5.78 -16.77
CA VAL A 28 14.25 5.46 -18.14
C VAL A 28 13.12 6.41 -18.58
N MET A 29 12.11 6.61 -17.72
CA MET A 29 11.01 7.54 -18.02
C MET A 29 11.54 8.97 -18.24
N ARG A 30 12.44 9.44 -17.36
CA ARG A 30 13.04 10.78 -17.47
C ARG A 30 13.83 10.95 -18.76
N LEU A 31 14.69 9.98 -19.11
CA LEU A 31 15.51 10.05 -20.32
C LEU A 31 14.64 10.08 -21.59
N ILE A 32 13.57 9.29 -21.65
CA ILE A 32 12.61 9.31 -22.76
C ILE A 32 11.87 10.65 -22.86
N GLU A 33 11.35 11.15 -21.74
CA GLU A 33 10.60 12.42 -21.69
C GLU A 33 11.47 13.64 -22.03
N GLN A 34 12.79 13.54 -21.80
CA GLN A 34 13.76 14.60 -22.07
C GLN A 34 14.53 14.38 -23.38
N GLU A 35 14.20 13.31 -24.12
CA GLU A 35 14.87 12.95 -25.38
C GLU A 35 16.39 12.83 -25.23
N GLU A 36 16.87 12.25 -24.12
CA GLU A 36 18.29 12.08 -23.80
C GLU A 36 18.79 10.66 -24.16
N ALA A 37 20.08 10.54 -24.52
CA ALA A 37 20.72 9.26 -24.81
C ALA A 37 20.45 8.19 -23.72
N PRO A 38 20.05 6.96 -24.09
CA PRO A 38 19.97 6.40 -25.45
C PRO A 38 18.61 6.61 -26.17
N TYR A 39 17.70 7.42 -25.64
CA TYR A 39 16.32 7.59 -26.11
C TYR A 39 16.11 8.89 -26.89
N GLU A 40 17.05 9.21 -27.77
CA GLU A 40 16.95 10.35 -28.69
C GLU A 40 16.07 9.94 -29.89
N PRO A 41 14.93 10.60 -30.15
CA PRO A 41 14.06 10.24 -31.26
C PRO A 41 14.71 10.62 -32.60
N VAL A 42 14.61 9.73 -33.57
CA VAL A 42 15.04 9.99 -34.95
C VAL A 42 13.83 10.47 -35.76
N TYR A 43 14.00 11.25 -36.82
CA TYR A 43 12.85 11.59 -37.67
C TYR A 43 12.16 10.33 -38.22
N ASP A 44 10.83 10.24 -38.02
CA ASP A 44 9.97 9.16 -38.51
C ASP A 44 8.63 9.75 -38.97
N GLU A 45 8.11 9.24 -40.09
CA GLU A 45 6.83 9.66 -40.68
C GLU A 45 5.63 8.86 -40.15
N SER A 46 5.85 7.82 -39.34
CA SER A 46 4.79 6.97 -38.78
C SER A 46 3.80 7.73 -37.87
N GLY A 47 4.29 8.76 -37.18
CA GLY A 47 3.52 9.53 -36.20
C GLY A 47 3.38 8.86 -34.82
N ASP A 48 3.94 7.65 -34.64
CA ASP A 48 3.94 6.96 -33.35
C ASP A 48 5.06 7.51 -32.45
N PRO A 49 4.80 7.74 -31.15
CA PRO A 49 5.86 8.14 -30.23
C PRO A 49 6.93 7.06 -30.13
N GLN A 50 8.17 7.42 -30.48
CA GLN A 50 9.32 6.53 -30.29
C GLN A 50 9.52 6.23 -28.80
N PHE A 51 9.97 5.01 -28.51
CA PHE A 51 10.24 4.50 -27.16
C PHE A 51 9.01 4.40 -26.23
N ILE A 52 7.79 4.44 -26.78
CA ILE A 52 6.57 4.32 -25.98
C ILE A 52 6.52 2.99 -25.20
N HIS A 53 7.04 1.90 -25.77
CA HIS A 53 7.04 0.60 -25.11
C HIS A 53 7.96 0.57 -23.89
N GLU A 54 9.15 1.13 -24.01
CA GLU A 54 10.14 1.27 -22.94
C GLU A 54 9.62 2.16 -21.82
N TRP A 55 8.95 3.26 -22.18
CA TRP A 55 8.30 4.14 -21.19
C TRP A 55 7.17 3.41 -20.45
N LEU A 56 6.32 2.66 -21.18
CA LEU A 56 5.23 1.88 -20.59
C LEU A 56 5.75 0.78 -19.67
N GLU A 57 6.80 0.06 -20.09
CA GLU A 57 7.46 -0.96 -19.27
C GLU A 57 8.07 -0.36 -18.00
N ALA A 58 8.75 0.78 -18.12
CA ALA A 58 9.31 1.48 -16.96
C ALA A 58 8.23 1.94 -15.98
N ARG A 59 7.14 2.51 -16.48
CA ARG A 59 5.98 2.89 -15.67
C ARG A 59 5.37 1.68 -14.95
N ASP A 60 5.20 0.56 -15.65
CA ASP A 60 4.70 -0.69 -15.06
C ASP A 60 5.68 -1.25 -14.00
N GLY A 61 6.99 -1.06 -14.19
CA GLY A 61 8.03 -1.37 -13.21
C GLY A 61 7.88 -0.56 -11.92
N VAL A 62 7.70 0.76 -12.01
CA VAL A 62 7.41 1.63 -10.86
C VAL A 62 6.14 1.18 -10.14
N GLY A 63 5.06 0.91 -10.90
CA GLY A 63 3.81 0.41 -10.36
C GLY A 63 3.98 -0.90 -9.58
N SER A 64 4.71 -1.86 -10.16
CA SER A 64 4.99 -3.17 -9.55
C SER A 64 5.77 -3.06 -8.24
N ILE A 65 6.77 -2.18 -8.18
CA ILE A 65 7.52 -1.89 -6.94
C ILE A 65 6.61 -1.26 -5.89
N GLY A 66 5.76 -0.32 -6.28
CA GLY A 66 4.73 0.26 -5.43
C GLY A 66 3.84 -0.81 -4.78
N LEU A 67 3.25 -1.69 -5.59
CA LEU A 67 2.37 -2.76 -5.10
C LEU A 67 3.10 -3.78 -4.21
N ALA A 68 4.33 -4.15 -4.57
CA ALA A 68 5.16 -5.01 -3.72
C ALA A 68 5.44 -4.36 -2.36
N THR A 69 5.70 -3.05 -2.34
CA THR A 69 5.91 -2.28 -1.11
C THR A 69 4.66 -2.28 -0.23
N LEU A 70 3.47 -2.08 -0.81
CA LEU A 70 2.20 -2.20 -0.06
C LEU A 70 2.04 -3.58 0.57
N SER A 71 2.42 -4.64 -0.15
CA SER A 71 2.38 -6.01 0.40
C SER A 71 3.30 -6.18 1.60
N MET A 72 4.51 -5.60 1.55
CA MET A 72 5.47 -5.63 2.66
C MET A 72 4.94 -4.89 3.89
N LEU A 73 4.40 -3.68 3.70
CA LEU A 73 3.83 -2.84 4.75
C LEU A 73 2.60 -3.51 5.40
N SER A 74 1.68 -4.02 4.58
CA SER A 74 0.49 -4.77 5.04
C SER A 74 0.89 -6.00 5.87
N SER A 75 1.90 -6.73 5.41
CA SER A 75 2.42 -7.90 6.13
C SER A 75 3.08 -7.53 7.45
N ALA A 76 3.84 -6.42 7.50
CA ALA A 76 4.46 -5.93 8.72
C ALA A 76 3.40 -5.54 9.77
N LEU A 77 2.36 -4.81 9.36
CA LEU A 77 1.23 -4.46 10.22
C LEU A 77 0.50 -5.71 10.74
N GLN A 78 0.20 -6.67 9.87
CA GLN A 78 -0.47 -7.91 10.26
C GLN A 78 0.36 -8.70 11.29
N LEU A 79 1.67 -8.81 11.08
CA LEU A 79 2.58 -9.46 12.04
C LEU A 79 2.60 -8.73 13.38
N TYR A 80 2.65 -7.39 13.38
CA TYR A 80 2.63 -6.59 14.59
C TYR A 80 1.34 -6.82 15.39
N MET A 81 0.18 -6.70 14.75
CA MET A 81 -1.11 -6.90 15.40
C MET A 81 -1.29 -8.31 15.96
N ASN A 82 -0.82 -9.33 15.23
CA ASN A 82 -0.81 -10.70 15.76
C ASN A 82 0.14 -10.85 16.95
N ALA A 83 1.32 -10.22 16.90
CA ALA A 83 2.28 -10.28 17.99
C ALA A 83 1.75 -9.57 19.25
N TRP A 84 1.00 -8.48 19.09
CA TRP A 84 0.26 -7.82 20.17
C TRP A 84 -0.72 -8.78 20.84
N LEU A 85 -1.61 -9.43 20.05
CA LEU A 85 -2.58 -10.39 20.59
C LEU A 85 -1.90 -11.61 21.24
N ASN A 86 -0.81 -12.11 20.64
CA ASN A 86 -0.03 -13.20 21.22
C ASN A 86 0.56 -12.83 22.60
N ARG A 87 0.80 -11.54 22.90
CA ARG A 87 1.25 -11.11 24.24
C ARG A 87 0.12 -11.22 25.25
N VAL A 88 -1.11 -10.86 24.85
CA VAL A 88 -2.31 -10.97 25.68
C VAL A 88 -2.69 -12.44 25.92
N GLU A 89 -2.70 -13.28 24.88
CA GLU A 89 -3.06 -14.70 25.00
C GLU A 89 -2.17 -15.50 25.95
N LYS A 90 -0.93 -15.05 26.20
CA LYS A 90 -0.09 -15.68 27.23
C LYS A 90 -0.70 -15.59 28.64
N GLN A 91 -1.66 -14.69 28.82
CA GLN A 91 -2.36 -14.43 30.07
C GLN A 91 -3.83 -14.89 30.02
N SER A 92 -4.32 -15.36 28.86
CA SER A 92 -5.74 -15.66 28.62
C SER A 92 -5.96 -16.84 27.65
N SER A 93 -7.18 -17.02 27.14
CA SER A 93 -7.49 -18.04 26.13
C SER A 93 -7.19 -17.55 24.71
N PRO A 94 -6.87 -18.44 23.75
CA PRO A 94 -6.60 -18.04 22.37
C PRO A 94 -7.77 -17.29 21.72
N PHE A 95 -7.49 -16.24 20.95
CA PHE A 95 -8.49 -15.48 20.21
C PHE A 95 -8.92 -16.17 18.92
N ASN A 96 -10.21 -16.03 18.58
CA ASN A 96 -10.70 -16.43 17.27
C ASN A 96 -10.45 -15.32 16.23
N ARG A 97 -9.30 -15.38 15.56
CA ARG A 97 -8.85 -14.39 14.56
C ARG A 97 -9.54 -14.51 13.18
N LYS A 98 -10.69 -15.19 13.11
CA LYS A 98 -11.46 -15.44 11.87
C LYS A 98 -12.89 -14.88 11.90
N GLN A 99 -13.21 -14.01 12.85
CA GLN A 99 -14.59 -13.55 13.08
C GLN A 99 -15.01 -12.31 12.28
N GLY A 100 -14.18 -11.79 11.36
CA GLY A 100 -14.46 -10.56 10.62
C GLY A 100 -14.31 -10.67 9.10
N LYS A 101 -14.77 -9.62 8.40
CA LYS A 101 -14.54 -9.43 6.96
C LYS A 101 -13.10 -9.00 6.72
N GLY A 102 -12.21 -9.98 6.52
CA GLY A 102 -10.78 -9.76 6.33
C GLY A 102 -9.98 -9.77 7.64
N TRP A 103 -8.67 -9.89 7.51
CA TRP A 103 -7.78 -10.08 8.66
C TRP A 103 -7.75 -8.83 9.56
N LEU A 104 -7.70 -7.63 9.00
CA LEU A 104 -7.59 -6.38 9.78
C LEU A 104 -8.78 -6.23 10.74
N ASN A 105 -10.00 -6.36 10.21
CA ASN A 105 -11.23 -6.29 11.01
C ASN A 105 -11.30 -7.41 12.07
N SER A 106 -10.83 -8.61 11.73
CA SER A 106 -10.80 -9.72 12.68
C SER A 106 -9.86 -9.43 13.85
N LEU A 107 -8.65 -8.92 13.59
CA LEU A 107 -7.69 -8.59 14.65
C LEU A 107 -8.13 -7.38 15.47
N LYS A 108 -8.66 -6.33 14.84
CA LYS A 108 -9.24 -5.18 15.54
C LYS A 108 -10.35 -5.62 16.49
N LYS A 109 -11.22 -6.54 16.06
CA LYS A 109 -12.30 -7.05 16.91
C LYS A 109 -11.75 -7.76 18.16
N CYS A 110 -10.73 -8.62 18.01
CA CYS A 110 -10.08 -9.24 19.16
C CYS A 110 -9.47 -8.20 20.13
N MET A 111 -8.84 -7.15 19.60
CA MET A 111 -8.28 -6.06 20.43
C MET A 111 -9.37 -5.25 21.14
N GLN A 112 -10.52 -5.02 20.50
CA GLN A 112 -11.67 -4.35 21.12
C GLN A 112 -12.24 -5.17 22.27
N ASP A 113 -12.27 -6.50 22.14
CA ASP A 113 -12.76 -7.39 23.20
C ASP A 113 -11.84 -7.33 24.45
N GLU A 114 -10.59 -6.89 24.28
CA GLU A 114 -9.63 -6.61 25.35
C GLU A 114 -9.66 -5.15 25.84
N GLY A 115 -10.56 -4.31 25.33
CA GLY A 115 -10.76 -2.94 25.79
C GLY A 115 -9.97 -1.86 25.04
N VAL A 116 -9.43 -2.18 23.86
CA VAL A 116 -8.85 -1.17 22.94
C VAL A 116 -9.97 -0.36 22.26
N ASP A 117 -9.91 0.96 22.37
CA ASP A 117 -10.87 1.88 21.74
C ASP A 117 -10.26 2.60 20.53
N PHE A 118 -10.53 2.06 19.34
CA PHE A 118 -10.05 2.63 18.07
C PHE A 118 -10.63 4.01 17.72
N THR A 119 -11.63 4.51 18.43
CA THR A 119 -12.15 5.87 18.18
C THR A 119 -11.17 6.97 18.61
N ASN A 120 -10.25 6.65 19.52
CA ASN A 120 -9.18 7.54 19.97
C ASN A 120 -7.84 7.28 19.26
N CYS A 121 -7.84 6.46 18.21
CA CYS A 121 -6.64 6.20 17.42
C CYS A 121 -6.24 7.47 16.65
N PRO A 122 -5.01 7.98 16.81
CA PRO A 122 -4.56 9.19 16.12
C PRO A 122 -4.25 8.95 14.64
N ALA A 123 -3.97 7.71 14.25
CA ALA A 123 -3.71 7.32 12.87
C ALA A 123 -5.00 7.23 12.05
N ASP A 124 -4.89 7.49 10.75
CA ASP A 124 -5.92 7.27 9.76
C ASP A 124 -6.13 5.78 9.50
N VAL A 125 -7.04 5.20 10.30
CA VAL A 125 -7.44 3.79 10.18
C VAL A 125 -8.10 3.50 8.83
N GLU A 126 -8.67 4.49 8.17
CA GLU A 126 -9.27 4.35 6.84
C GLU A 126 -8.18 4.20 5.77
N ALA A 127 -7.10 4.97 5.84
CA ALA A 127 -5.90 4.77 5.01
C ALA A 127 -5.28 3.37 5.20
N ILE A 128 -5.23 2.88 6.45
CA ILE A 128 -4.78 1.52 6.76
C ILE A 128 -5.72 0.45 6.16
N GLU A 129 -7.03 0.68 6.15
CA GLU A 129 -7.95 -0.23 5.46
C GLU A 129 -7.70 -0.22 3.95
N GLN A 130 -7.52 0.96 3.34
CA GLN A 130 -7.20 1.09 1.92
C GLN A 130 -5.92 0.34 1.55
N LEU A 131 -4.90 0.31 2.41
CA LEU A 131 -3.68 -0.47 2.20
C LEU A 131 -4.01 -1.97 2.04
N VAL A 132 -4.86 -2.50 2.91
CA VAL A 132 -5.25 -3.92 2.87
C VAL A 132 -6.03 -4.23 1.59
N LEU A 133 -6.92 -3.33 1.18
CA LEU A 133 -7.69 -3.47 -0.06
C LEU A 133 -6.78 -3.40 -1.30
N ALA A 134 -5.91 -2.40 -1.39
CA ALA A 134 -4.95 -2.24 -2.48
C ALA A 134 -4.03 -3.47 -2.61
N ARG A 135 -3.52 -3.97 -1.48
CA ARG A 135 -2.75 -5.21 -1.43
C ARG A 135 -3.54 -6.40 -1.94
N ASN A 136 -4.82 -6.54 -1.57
CA ASN A 136 -5.65 -7.65 -2.03
C ASN A 136 -5.89 -7.61 -3.54
N ARG A 137 -6.07 -6.43 -4.14
CA ARG A 137 -6.18 -6.29 -5.59
C ARG A 137 -4.95 -6.83 -6.32
N THR A 138 -3.76 -6.60 -5.77
CA THR A 138 -2.49 -7.11 -6.34
C THR A 138 -2.45 -8.64 -6.40
N GLN A 139 -3.09 -9.33 -5.45
CA GLN A 139 -3.08 -10.80 -5.40
C GLN A 139 -4.09 -11.45 -6.35
N HIS A 140 -4.95 -10.66 -6.96
CA HIS A 140 -6.05 -11.10 -7.81
C HIS A 140 -6.01 -10.37 -9.14
N ALA A 141 -4.84 -10.36 -9.80
CA ALA A 141 -4.73 -9.86 -11.16
C ALA A 141 -5.80 -10.53 -12.05
N GLU A 142 -6.64 -9.71 -12.69
CA GLU A 142 -7.83 -10.19 -13.40
C GLU A 142 -7.53 -10.50 -14.88
N ASP A 143 -6.43 -9.98 -15.42
CA ASP A 143 -6.05 -10.10 -16.81
C ASP A 143 -4.53 -10.29 -16.98
N ILE A 144 -4.14 -11.16 -17.90
CA ILE A 144 -2.74 -11.41 -18.29
C ILE A 144 -2.21 -10.34 -19.27
N THR A 145 -3.09 -9.57 -19.92
CA THR A 145 -2.69 -8.57 -20.93
C THR A 145 -2.17 -7.26 -20.33
N SER A 146 -2.24 -7.09 -19.01
CA SER A 146 -1.83 -5.87 -18.31
C SER A 146 -1.11 -6.20 -17.01
N ASN A 147 0.01 -5.51 -16.75
CA ASN A 147 0.68 -5.55 -15.44
C ASN A 147 0.01 -4.63 -14.41
N GLY A 148 -0.84 -3.70 -14.86
CA GLY A 148 -1.57 -2.78 -14.01
C GLY A 148 -2.73 -3.44 -13.27
N VAL A 149 -3.01 -2.94 -12.06
CA VAL A 149 -4.10 -3.39 -11.19
C VAL A 149 -5.06 -2.23 -10.97
N SER A 150 -6.36 -2.42 -11.25
CA SER A 150 -7.39 -1.40 -11.01
C SER A 150 -8.16 -1.62 -9.71
N HIS A 151 -8.66 -0.53 -9.14
CA HIS A 151 -9.58 -0.57 -8.00
C HIS A 151 -10.90 -1.28 -8.34
N MET A 152 -11.55 -1.86 -7.34
CA MET A 152 -12.95 -2.26 -7.47
C MET A 152 -13.86 -1.05 -7.26
N ALA A 153 -14.81 -0.81 -8.17
CA ALA A 153 -15.73 0.34 -8.11
C ALA A 153 -16.44 0.47 -6.75
N LYS A 154 -16.94 -0.66 -6.22
CA LYS A 154 -17.62 -0.72 -4.92
C LYS A 154 -16.72 -0.38 -3.73
N GLU A 155 -15.41 -0.61 -3.85
CA GLU A 155 -14.45 -0.33 -2.78
C GLU A 155 -14.01 1.11 -2.85
N LEU A 156 -13.70 1.60 -4.05
CA LEU A 156 -13.33 2.99 -4.30
C LEU A 156 -14.44 3.95 -3.83
N ALA A 157 -15.71 3.63 -4.12
CA ALA A 157 -16.85 4.45 -3.71
C ALA A 157 -17.06 4.56 -2.19
N ARG A 158 -16.39 3.73 -1.38
CA ARG A 158 -16.46 3.82 0.09
C ARG A 158 -15.61 4.96 0.64
N PHE A 159 -14.62 5.41 -0.12
CA PHE A 159 -13.61 6.36 0.34
C PHE A 159 -13.79 7.70 -0.39
N PRO A 160 -14.19 8.78 0.32
CA PRO A 160 -14.30 10.11 -0.28
C PRO A 160 -12.97 10.64 -0.80
N SER A 161 -11.85 10.23 -0.20
CA SER A 161 -10.49 10.56 -0.60
C SER A 161 -9.63 9.29 -0.66
N PRO A 162 -9.58 8.62 -1.82
CA PRO A 162 -8.80 7.39 -1.97
C PRO A 162 -7.30 7.70 -2.07
N LEU A 163 -6.51 7.11 -1.17
CA LEU A 163 -5.07 7.34 -1.05
C LEU A 163 -4.28 6.74 -2.22
N PHE A 164 -4.62 5.50 -2.62
CA PHE A 164 -3.86 4.74 -3.63
C PHE A 164 -4.37 4.95 -5.05
N VAL A 165 -4.65 6.19 -5.42
CA VAL A 165 -5.12 6.58 -6.75
C VAL A 165 -4.17 7.61 -7.31
N ASP A 166 -3.83 7.47 -8.59
CA ASP A 166 -3.06 8.49 -9.31
C ASP A 166 -4.01 9.64 -9.68
N PRO A 167 -3.78 10.89 -9.21
CA PRO A 167 -4.62 12.03 -9.56
C PRO A 167 -4.69 12.32 -11.06
N GLU A 168 -3.68 11.90 -11.82
CA GLU A 168 -3.62 12.08 -13.26
C GLU A 168 -4.19 10.89 -14.04
N ASP A 169 -4.74 9.87 -13.37
CA ASP A 169 -5.34 8.72 -14.05
C ASP A 169 -6.53 9.17 -14.94
N PRO A 170 -6.50 8.87 -16.26
CA PRO A 170 -7.57 9.24 -17.18
C PRO A 170 -8.95 8.72 -16.77
N ALA A 171 -9.02 7.61 -16.03
CA ALA A 171 -10.28 7.05 -15.53
C ALA A 171 -10.98 7.96 -14.51
N LEU A 172 -10.26 8.88 -13.86
CA LEU A 172 -10.86 9.89 -12.99
C LEU A 172 -11.62 10.96 -13.76
N ARG A 173 -11.23 11.22 -15.01
CA ARG A 173 -11.81 12.28 -15.85
C ARG A 173 -12.87 11.75 -16.81
N ALA A 174 -12.84 10.46 -17.15
CA ALA A 174 -13.77 9.88 -18.10
C ALA A 174 -14.17 8.43 -17.75
N ASN A 175 -15.46 8.24 -17.44
CA ASN A 175 -16.06 6.99 -16.95
C ASN A 175 -15.92 5.77 -17.89
N TRP A 176 -15.56 5.96 -19.16
CA TRP A 176 -15.37 4.87 -20.13
C TRP A 176 -13.99 4.18 -20.04
N PHE A 177 -13.00 4.76 -19.35
CA PHE A 177 -11.68 4.13 -19.13
C PHE A 177 -11.68 3.07 -18.02
N GLY A 178 -12.84 2.72 -17.48
CA GLY A 178 -12.97 1.75 -16.41
C GLY A 178 -12.66 2.36 -15.05
N GLN A 179 -12.02 1.58 -14.18
CA GLN A 179 -11.67 2.02 -12.82
C GLN A 179 -10.21 2.49 -12.76
N PRO A 180 -9.90 3.54 -11.98
CA PRO A 180 -8.54 4.03 -11.85
C PRO A 180 -7.62 2.94 -11.33
N ARG A 181 -6.35 3.03 -11.73
CA ARG A 181 -5.30 2.11 -11.30
C ARG A 181 -4.97 2.34 -9.83
N VAL A 182 -4.60 1.24 -9.17
CA VAL A 182 -3.97 1.30 -7.85
C VAL A 182 -2.58 1.90 -8.04
N TYR A 183 -2.36 3.05 -7.41
CA TYR A 183 -1.12 3.79 -7.50
C TYR A 183 -0.46 3.92 -6.12
N ALA A 184 0.81 3.56 -6.04
CA ALA A 184 1.60 3.60 -4.81
C ALA A 184 2.92 4.33 -5.08
N GLY A 185 2.81 5.64 -5.33
CA GLY A 185 3.95 6.53 -5.49
C GLY A 185 4.62 6.88 -4.16
N LYS A 186 5.70 7.67 -4.24
CA LYS A 186 6.51 8.08 -3.08
C LYS A 186 5.65 8.72 -1.98
N HIS A 187 4.72 9.59 -2.35
CA HIS A 187 3.83 10.24 -1.39
C HIS A 187 2.95 9.22 -0.66
N GLN A 188 2.26 8.35 -1.39
CA GLN A 188 1.38 7.33 -0.82
C GLN A 188 2.12 6.39 0.12
N ILE A 189 3.33 5.95 -0.27
CA ILE A 189 4.17 5.06 0.53
C ILE A 189 4.65 5.73 1.82
N ILE A 190 5.07 6.99 1.76
CA ILE A 190 5.48 7.75 2.96
C ILE A 190 4.28 7.94 3.89
N THR A 191 3.15 8.39 3.35
CA THR A 191 1.91 8.62 4.12
C THR A 191 1.49 7.34 4.83
N ILE A 192 1.29 6.23 4.11
CA ILE A 192 0.83 4.99 4.74
C ILE A 192 1.85 4.39 5.72
N SER A 193 3.15 4.58 5.47
CA SER A 193 4.19 4.16 6.42
C SER A 193 4.08 4.90 7.74
N GLN A 194 3.81 6.21 7.70
CA GLN A 194 3.62 7.03 8.89
C GLN A 194 2.36 6.56 9.64
N GLU A 195 1.24 6.38 8.95
CA GLU A 195 0.00 5.89 9.56
C GLU A 195 0.17 4.52 10.24
N ILE A 196 0.95 3.60 9.66
CA ILE A 196 1.25 2.30 10.27
C ILE A 196 2.06 2.48 11.55
N VAL A 197 3.09 3.34 11.54
CA VAL A 197 3.94 3.59 12.71
C VAL A 197 3.10 4.20 13.82
N ASP A 198 2.36 5.27 13.53
CA ASP A 198 1.52 5.99 14.49
C ASP A 198 0.45 5.07 15.09
N PHE A 199 -0.21 4.24 14.25
CA PHE A 199 -1.17 3.25 14.70
C PHE A 199 -0.54 2.24 15.68
N CYS A 200 0.67 1.76 15.38
CA CYS A 200 1.29 0.72 16.18
C CYS A 200 1.89 1.24 17.49
N GLU A 201 2.47 2.44 17.50
CA GLU A 201 2.93 3.13 18.70
C GLU A 201 1.75 3.46 19.63
N TRP A 202 0.65 3.95 19.07
CA TRP A 202 -0.59 4.16 19.81
C TRP A 202 -1.12 2.84 20.38
N LEU A 203 -1.15 1.76 19.58
CA LEU A 203 -1.63 0.46 20.03
C LEU A 203 -0.76 -0.17 21.13
N PHE A 204 0.54 0.16 21.15
CA PHE A 204 1.40 -0.20 22.28
C PHE A 204 1.06 0.59 23.53
N SER A 205 0.81 1.90 23.39
CA SER A 205 0.35 2.73 24.53
C SER A 205 -0.96 2.20 25.12
N GLU A 206 -1.87 1.69 24.28
CA GLU A 206 -3.09 1.01 24.72
C GLU A 206 -2.80 -0.30 25.48
N TYR A 207 -1.78 -1.06 25.06
CA TYR A 207 -1.35 -2.24 25.80
C TYR A 207 -0.88 -1.88 27.21
N GLU A 208 -0.04 -0.85 27.33
CA GLU A 208 0.42 -0.37 28.63
C GLU A 208 -0.75 0.13 29.48
N ARG A 209 -1.68 0.88 28.90
CA ARG A 209 -2.87 1.36 29.62
C ARG A 209 -3.74 0.23 30.18
N ILE A 210 -3.87 -0.88 29.45
CA ILE A 210 -4.77 -1.99 29.81
C ILE A 210 -4.09 -2.96 30.79
N TYR A 211 -2.79 -3.22 30.63
CA TYR A 211 -2.09 -4.32 31.32
C TYR A 211 -0.89 -3.91 32.20
N ALA A 212 -0.48 -2.64 32.24
CA ALA A 212 0.56 -2.14 33.15
C ALA A 212 -0.05 -1.44 34.38
#